data_AF-A0A969MMY7-F1
#
_entry.id   AF-A0A969MMY7-F1
#
_cell.length_a   1.000
_cell.length_b   1.000
_cell.length_c   1.000
_cell.angle_alpha   90.00
_cell.angle_beta   90.00
_cell.angle_gamma   90.00
#
_symmetry.space_group_name_H-M   'P 1'
#
loop_
_entity.id
_entity.type
_entity.pdbx_description
1 polymer ?
#
loop_
_entity_poly.entity_id
_entity_poly.type
_entity_poly.pdbx_seq_one_letter_code
_entity_poly.pdbx_strand_id
1 'polypeptide(L)' 'MKRLSSGMAATLLGVDRVTFILKLSEYGVPLIDLSEEELLSDIENA' A
#
# COMPACT_ATOMS: atom_id res chain seq x y z
N MET A 1 6.30 17.41 -3.78
CA MET A 1 5.73 16.76 -4.97
C MET A 1 4.25 16.54 -4.75
N LYS A 2 3.41 16.65 -5.80
CA LYS A 2 1.98 16.30 -5.68
C LYS A 2 1.86 14.78 -5.49
N ARG A 3 0.86 14.31 -4.73
CA ARG A 3 0.59 12.87 -4.55
C ARG A 3 0.24 12.24 -5.90
N LEU A 4 0.83 11.10 -6.21
CA LEU A 4 0.47 10.28 -7.36
C LEU A 4 -0.51 9.20 -6.91
N SER A 5 -1.60 8.98 -7.64
CA SER A 5 -2.48 7.85 -7.34
C SER A 5 -1.83 6.53 -7.75
N SER A 6 -2.18 5.43 -7.09
CA SER A 6 -1.68 4.09 -7.43
C SER A 6 -2.04 3.67 -8.86
N GLY A 7 -3.17 4.14 -9.40
CA GLY A 7 -3.54 3.93 -10.80
C GLY A 7 -2.59 4.64 -11.76
N MET A 8 -2.28 5.92 -11.51
CA MET A 8 -1.32 6.66 -12.35
C MET A 8 0.09 6.09 -12.25
N ALA A 9 0.50 5.66 -11.06
CA ALA A 9 1.79 5.01 -10.85
C ALA A 9 1.90 3.67 -11.59
N ALA A 10 0.82 2.87 -11.56
CA ALA A 10 0.73 1.63 -12.32
C ALA A 10 0.83 1.88 -13.84
N THR A 11 0.11 2.89 -14.36
CA THR A 11 0.20 3.30 -15.76
C THR A 11 1.61 3.73 -16.15
N LEU A 12 2.30 4.51 -15.30
CA LEU A 12 3.68 4.93 -15.55
C LEU A 12 4.65 3.74 -15.64
N LEU A 13 4.40 2.68 -14.87
CA LEU A 13 5.21 1.46 -14.85
C LEU A 13 4.76 0.40 -15.88
N GLY A 14 3.67 0.64 -16.62
CA GLY A 14 3.15 -0.30 -17.60
C GLY A 14 2.59 -1.58 -17.01
N VAL A 15 2.13 -1.55 -15.76
CA VAL A 15 1.52 -2.70 -15.06
C VAL A 15 0.08 -2.38 -14.66
N ASP A 16 -0.71 -3.41 -14.37
CA ASP A 16 -2.03 -3.20 -13.78
C ASP A 16 -1.90 -2.73 -12.31
N ARG A 17 -3.00 -2.16 -11.79
CA ARG A 17 -3.04 -1.58 -10.44
C ARG A 17 -2.75 -2.60 -9.34
N VAL A 18 -3.22 -3.84 -9.48
CA VAL A 18 -3.02 -4.88 -8.46
C VAL A 18 -1.55 -5.28 -8.43
N THR A 19 -0.94 -5.49 -9.60
CA THR A 19 0.50 -5.74 -9.71
C THR A 19 1.33 -4.61 -9.10
N PHE A 20 1.00 -3.34 -9.38
CA PHE A 20 1.70 -2.21 -8.76
C PHE A 20 1.63 -2.23 -7.24
N ILE A 21 0.41 -2.43 -6.69
CA ILE A 21 0.19 -2.48 -5.24
C ILE A 21 0.99 -3.60 -4.59
N LEU A 22 0.98 -4.81 -5.16
CA LEU A 22 1.72 -5.94 -4.60
C LEU A 22 3.23 -5.70 -4.59
N LYS A 23 3.75 -5.06 -5.65
CA LYS A 23 5.17 -4.69 -5.76
C LYS A 23 5.63 -3.72 -4.67
N LEU A 24 4.76 -2.88 -4.12
CA LEU A 24 5.13 -1.93 -3.06
C LEU A 24 5.75 -2.62 -1.84
N SER A 25 5.32 -3.85 -1.53
CA SER A 25 5.89 -4.66 -0.45
C SER A 25 7.37 -5.00 -0.67
N GLU A 26 7.80 -5.21 -1.91
CA GLU A 26 9.21 -5.44 -2.28
C GLU A 26 10.10 -4.22 -1.94
N TYR A 27 9.50 -3.04 -1.82
CA TYR A 27 10.17 -1.77 -1.49
C TYR A 27 9.92 -1.31 -0.05
N GLY A 28 9.32 -2.15 0.80
CA GLY A 28 9.02 -1.82 2.19
C GLY A 28 7.95 -0.73 2.36
N VAL A 29 7.14 -0.48 1.33
CA VAL A 29 6.03 0.47 1.40
C VAL A 29 4.80 -0.28 1.92
N PRO A 30 4.25 0.11 3.09
CA PRO A 30 3.07 -0.53 3.64
C PRO A 30 1.83 -0.22 2.78
N LEU A 31 0.96 -1.22 2.61
CA LEU A 31 -0.29 -1.06 1.85
C LEU A 31 -1.34 -0.24 2.60
N ILE A 32 -1.37 -0.42 3.91
CA ILE A 32 -2.27 0.27 4.83
C ILE A 32 -1.43 1.14 5.75
N ASP A 33 -1.93 2.34 6.03
CA ASP A 33 -1.38 3.23 7.03
C ASP A 33 -2.04 2.87 8.35
N LEU A 34 -1.46 1.88 9.05
CA LEU A 34 -1.95 1.36 10.31
C LEU A 34 -0.86 1.56 11.36
N SER A 35 -1.21 2.20 12.47
CA SER A 35 -0.29 2.32 13.61
C SER A 35 -0.16 0.97 14.32
N GLU A 36 0.88 0.84 15.15
CA GLU A 36 1.07 -0.36 15.97
C GLU A 36 -0.10 -0.54 16.96
N GLU A 37 -0.60 0.55 17.53
CA GLU A 37 -1.74 0.53 18.45
C GLU A 37 -3.04 0.10 17.77
N GLU A 38 -3.29 0.57 16.54
CA GLU A 38 -4.44 0.15 15.74
C GLU A 38 -4.36 -1.34 15.40
N LEU A 39 -3.17 -1.81 15.01
CA LEU A 39 -2.94 -3.24 14.74
C LEU A 39 -3.15 -4.12 15.97
N LEU A 40 -2.65 -3.69 17.14
CA LEU A 40 -2.83 -4.43 18.40
C LEU A 40 -4.31 -4.52 18.78
N SER A 41 -5.05 -3.41 18.68
CA SER A 41 -6.48 -3.39 18.94
C SER A 41 -7.25 -4.35 18.01
N ASP A 42 -6.92 -4.42 16.73
CA ASP A 42 -7.57 -5.33 15.79
C ASP A 42 -7.30 -6.81 16.14
N ILE A 43 -6.10 -7.14 16.62
CA ILE A 43 -5.74 -8.49 17.08
C ILE A 43 -6.50 -8.88 18.35
N GLU A 44 -6.65 -7.96 19.30
CA GLU A 44 -7.32 -8.22 20.59
C GLU A 44 -8.83 -8.43 20.46
N ASN A 45 -9.46 -7.90 19.41
CA ASN A 45 -10.91 -7.96 19.17
C ASN A 45 -11.35 -9.04 18.16
N ALA A 46 -10.43 -9.92 17.72
CA ALA A 46 -10.68 -11.01 16.77
C ALA A 46 -11.06 -12.34 17.45
#